data_AF-A0A0P9CS49-F1
#
_entry.id   AF-A0A0P9CS49-F1
#
_cell.length_a   1.000
_cell.length_b   1.000
_cell.length_c   1.000
_cell.angle_alpha   90.00
_cell.angle_beta   90.00
_cell.angle_gamma   90.00
#
_symmetry.space_group_name_H-M   'P 1'
#
loop_
_entity.id
_entity.type
_entity.pdbx_description
1 polymer ?
#
loop_
_entity_poly.entity_id
_entity_poly.type
_entity_poly.pdbx_seq_one_letter_code
_entity_poly.pdbx_strand_id
1 'polypeptide(L)'
;RITDGLAMLLLMGFGLTLYAPARPLFYILLAATAAGLLVAQSRALVERILALVERLPLGTRIAPRLRTAYESMRELLSWRILLISTIISVVSWFGECVAMFYVLRGLGVPASFLLLQQATFVFAASTLFGLVSFLPGGLGVSEGSSTLMLERLIPLAAGPATTATIIIRFCTLWFGVALGAVALWLFSRRYGEERQPLEAGAGEPLAR
;
A
#
# COMPACT_ATOMS: atom_id res chain seq x y z
N ARG A 1 -2.85 4.40 2.41
CA ARG A 1 -3.47 3.47 3.37
C ARG A 1 -2.52 3.31 4.56
N ILE A 2 -2.80 3.97 5.69
CA ILE A 2 -1.87 4.04 6.84
C ILE A 2 -1.75 2.66 7.53
N THR A 3 -2.85 1.93 7.61
CA THR A 3 -2.95 0.61 8.21
C THR A 3 -2.09 -0.43 7.50
N ASP A 4 -2.03 -0.36 6.17
CA ASP A 4 -1.17 -1.23 5.34
C ASP A 4 0.32 -0.92 5.58
N GLY A 5 0.68 0.36 5.66
CA GLY A 5 2.06 0.75 6.00
C GLY A 5 2.48 0.30 7.40
N LEU A 6 1.60 0.43 8.39
CA LEU A 6 1.80 -0.09 9.74
C LEU A 6 1.95 -1.61 9.75
N ALA A 7 1.08 -2.32 9.05
CA ALA A 7 1.15 -3.78 8.94
C ALA A 7 2.49 -4.24 8.34
N MET A 8 2.92 -3.59 7.25
CA MET A 8 4.22 -3.86 6.64
C MET A 8 5.39 -3.53 7.56
N LEU A 9 5.33 -2.46 8.34
CA LEU A 9 6.35 -2.17 9.34
C LEU A 9 6.39 -3.26 10.42
N LEU A 10 5.25 -3.73 10.92
CA LEU A 10 5.23 -4.82 11.90
C LEU A 10 5.82 -6.12 11.33
N LEU A 11 5.46 -6.47 10.09
CA LEU A 11 5.98 -7.66 9.40
C LEU A 11 7.47 -7.52 9.07
N MET A 12 7.93 -6.36 8.63
CA MET A 12 9.36 -6.06 8.45
C MET A 12 10.11 -6.14 9.79
N GLY A 13 9.50 -5.67 10.88
CA GLY A 13 10.04 -5.75 12.23
C GLY A 13 10.36 -7.18 12.66
N PHE A 14 9.56 -8.15 12.22
CA PHE A 14 9.73 -9.57 12.55
C PHE A 14 11.09 -10.15 12.12
N GLY A 15 11.71 -9.63 11.06
CA GLY A 15 13.05 -10.05 10.60
C GLY A 15 14.08 -8.94 10.52
N LEU A 16 13.87 -7.82 11.21
CA LEU A 16 14.74 -6.63 11.14
C LEU A 16 16.21 -6.90 11.54
N THR A 17 16.43 -7.90 12.39
CA THR A 17 17.76 -8.30 12.82
C THR A 17 18.56 -8.98 11.71
N LEU A 18 17.90 -9.58 10.71
CA LEU A 18 18.49 -10.36 9.63
C LEU A 18 19.31 -9.51 8.65
N TYR A 19 18.94 -8.25 8.44
CA TYR A 19 19.58 -7.38 7.45
C TYR A 19 19.84 -5.98 8.02
N ALA A 20 21.06 -5.77 8.50
CA ALA A 20 21.47 -4.51 9.11
C ALA A 20 21.26 -3.26 8.23
N PRO A 21 21.47 -3.29 6.89
CA PRO A 21 21.27 -2.11 6.05
C PRO A 21 19.83 -1.58 6.02
N ALA A 22 18.82 -2.40 6.32
CA ALA A 22 17.42 -1.97 6.35
C ALA A 22 17.00 -1.28 7.65
N ARG A 23 17.82 -1.35 8.72
CA ARG A 23 17.48 -0.82 10.05
C ARG A 23 17.26 0.69 10.08
N PRO A 24 18.11 1.54 9.46
CA PRO A 24 17.90 2.99 9.49
C PRO A 24 16.56 3.38 8.85
N LEU A 25 16.25 2.78 7.69
CA LEU A 25 15.02 3.07 6.98
C LEU A 25 13.78 2.60 7.77
N PHE A 26 13.85 1.44 8.44
CA PHE A 26 12.80 0.99 9.34
C PHE A 26 12.48 2.03 10.43
N TYR A 27 13.49 2.52 11.15
CA TYR A 27 13.28 3.49 12.23
C TYR A 27 12.77 4.83 11.71
N ILE A 28 13.23 5.28 10.54
CA ILE A 28 12.73 6.49 9.89
C ILE A 28 11.25 6.34 9.56
N LEU A 29 10.84 5.22 8.94
CA LEU A 29 9.45 4.98 8.57
C LEU A 29 8.55 4.79 9.79
N LEU A 30 9.04 4.12 10.84
CA LEU A 30 8.34 3.98 12.11
C LEU A 30 8.11 5.34 12.76
N ALA A 31 9.16 6.18 12.85
CA ALA A 31 9.06 7.53 13.41
C ALA A 31 8.13 8.41 12.58
N ALA A 32 8.23 8.37 11.25
CA ALA A 32 7.35 9.12 10.34
C ALA A 32 5.89 8.68 10.49
N THR A 33 5.62 7.38 10.62
CA THR A 33 4.28 6.86 10.82
C THR A 33 3.72 7.27 12.19
N ALA A 34 4.51 7.15 13.25
CA ALA A 34 4.13 7.59 14.60
C ALA A 34 3.84 9.10 14.64
N ALA A 35 4.72 9.92 14.06
CA ALA A 35 4.52 11.36 13.95
C ALA A 35 3.26 11.69 13.14
N GLY A 36 3.04 11.03 12.00
CA GLY A 36 1.84 11.20 11.20
C GLY A 36 0.56 10.86 11.96
N LEU A 37 0.57 9.78 12.76
CA LEU A 37 -0.56 9.41 13.63
C LEU A 37 -0.79 10.44 14.75
N LEU A 38 0.27 10.93 15.39
CA LEU A 38 0.17 11.95 16.44
C LEU A 38 -0.39 13.26 15.90
N VAL A 39 0.09 13.70 14.72
CA VAL A 39 -0.43 14.89 14.03
C VAL A 39 -1.89 14.69 13.65
N ALA A 40 -2.24 13.54 13.06
CA ALA A 40 -3.62 13.24 12.67
C ALA A 40 -4.58 13.15 13.87
N GLN A 41 -4.11 12.68 15.02
CA GLN A 41 -4.92 12.66 16.25
C GLN A 41 -5.03 14.04 16.92
N SER A 42 -4.07 14.93 16.70
CA SER A 42 -4.05 16.26 17.32
C SER A 42 -4.94 17.26 16.58
N ARG A 43 -6.14 17.47 17.12
CA ARG A 43 -7.10 18.48 16.61
C ARG A 43 -6.47 19.87 16.53
N ALA A 44 -5.69 20.25 17.55
CA ALA A 44 -5.06 21.56 17.61
C ALA A 44 -4.02 21.78 16.50
N LEU A 45 -3.23 20.75 16.14
CA LEU A 45 -2.25 20.87 15.06
C LEU A 45 -2.93 20.95 13.70
N VAL A 46 -3.96 20.14 13.46
CA VAL A 46 -4.67 20.16 12.18
C VAL A 46 -5.44 21.46 12.00
N GLU A 47 -6.08 21.98 13.05
CA GLU A 47 -6.74 23.29 12.99
C GLU A 47 -5.74 24.42 12.74
N ARG A 48 -4.52 24.37 13.30
CA ARG A 48 -3.44 25.32 12.97
C ARG A 48 -3.00 25.23 11.50
N ILE A 49 -2.85 24.02 10.98
CA ILE A 49 -2.50 23.81 9.57
C ILE A 49 -3.62 24.34 8.66
N LEU A 50 -4.88 24.04 8.98
CA LEU A 50 -6.04 24.55 8.25
C LEU A 50 -6.10 26.08 8.28
N ALA A 51 -5.87 26.70 9.44
CA ALA A 51 -5.81 28.16 9.57
C ALA A 51 -4.67 28.79 8.76
N LEU A 52 -3.55 28.08 8.58
CA LEU A 52 -2.46 28.53 7.70
C LEU A 52 -2.84 28.39 6.22
N VAL A 53 -3.51 27.29 5.86
CA VAL A 53 -4.01 27.06 4.48
C VAL A 53 -5.08 28.09 4.12
N GLU A 54 -5.98 28.47 5.04
CA GLU A 54 -7.01 29.49 4.83
C GLU A 54 -6.42 30.87 4.47
N ARG A 55 -5.17 31.16 4.86
CA ARG A 55 -4.48 32.42 4.51
C ARG A 55 -3.94 32.46 3.09
N LEU A 56 -3.98 31.34 2.35
CA LEU A 56 -3.54 31.27 0.96
C LEU A 56 -4.66 31.73 0.00
N PRO A 57 -4.31 32.28 -1.19
CA PRO A 57 -5.28 32.85 -2.12
C PRO A 57 -6.33 31.86 -2.66
N LEU A 58 -6.05 30.56 -2.67
CA LEU A 58 -7.01 29.48 -2.99
C LEU A 58 -7.52 28.71 -1.75
N GLY A 59 -7.03 29.07 -0.56
CA GLY A 59 -7.23 28.35 0.69
C GLY A 59 -8.66 28.35 1.19
N THR A 60 -9.37 29.46 1.04
CA THR A 60 -10.76 29.64 1.53
C THR A 60 -11.76 28.67 0.91
N ARG A 61 -11.50 28.20 -0.32
CA ARG A 61 -12.35 27.21 -1.02
C ARG A 61 -11.97 25.76 -0.68
N ILE A 62 -10.71 25.51 -0.33
CA ILE A 62 -10.15 24.16 -0.09
C ILE A 62 -10.24 23.77 1.39
N ALA A 63 -10.05 24.73 2.30
CA ALA A 63 -10.08 24.53 3.74
C ALA A 63 -11.35 23.83 4.27
N PRO A 64 -12.58 24.20 3.87
CA PRO A 64 -13.77 23.48 4.34
C PRO A 64 -13.79 22.02 3.88
N ARG A 65 -13.32 21.72 2.66
CA ARG A 65 -13.21 20.34 2.16
C ARG A 65 -12.17 19.54 2.93
N LEU A 66 -11.02 20.15 3.25
CA LEU A 66 -9.98 19.53 4.07
C LEU A 66 -10.47 19.28 5.50
N ARG A 67 -11.30 20.16 6.06
CA ARG A 67 -11.90 19.99 7.39
C ARG A 67 -12.86 18.80 7.42
N THR A 68 -13.78 18.69 6.46
CA THR A 68 -14.69 17.54 6.37
C THR A 68 -13.93 16.23 6.14
N ALA A 69 -12.91 16.26 5.27
CA ALA A 69 -12.02 15.12 5.06
C ALA A 69 -11.28 14.73 6.35
N TYR A 70 -10.80 15.71 7.12
CA TYR A 70 -10.14 15.48 8.40
C TYR A 70 -11.07 14.86 9.45
N GLU A 71 -12.29 15.38 9.60
CA GLU A 71 -13.28 14.86 10.54
C GLU A 71 -13.60 13.38 10.24
N SER A 72 -13.83 13.08 8.96
CA SER A 72 -14.05 11.70 8.50
C SER A 72 -12.82 10.81 8.73
N MET A 73 -11.63 11.33 8.43
CA MET A 73 -10.36 10.61 8.64
C MET A 73 -10.11 10.34 10.12
N ARG A 74 -10.47 11.26 11.02
CA ARG A 74 -10.30 11.13 12.46
C ARG A 74 -11.20 10.06 13.06
N GLU A 75 -12.42 9.91 12.53
CA GLU A 75 -13.31 8.81 12.91
C GLU A 75 -12.70 7.46 12.53
N LEU A 76 -12.18 7.35 11.29
CA LEU A 76 -11.46 6.17 10.80
C LEU A 76 -10.14 5.90 11.53
N LEU A 77 -9.47 6.94 12.02
CA LEU A 77 -8.24 6.86 12.81
C LEU A 77 -8.50 6.75 14.32
N SER A 78 -9.75 6.53 14.75
CA SER A 78 -10.01 6.17 16.14
C SER A 78 -9.20 4.93 16.51
N TRP A 79 -8.64 4.90 17.72
CA TRP A 79 -7.71 3.86 18.14
C TRP A 79 -8.24 2.43 17.91
N ARG A 80 -9.55 2.24 18.14
CA ARG A 80 -10.22 0.95 17.92
C ARG A 80 -10.25 0.54 16.44
N ILE A 81 -10.64 1.45 15.54
CA ILE A 81 -10.71 1.15 14.11
C ILE A 81 -9.30 0.96 13.55
N LEU A 82 -8.35 1.81 13.94
CA LEU A 82 -6.95 1.69 13.55
C LEU A 82 -6.37 0.33 13.96
N LEU A 83 -6.57 -0.09 15.21
CA LEU A 83 -6.05 -1.37 15.70
C LEU A 83 -6.67 -2.56 14.97
N ILE A 84 -8.00 -2.59 14.82
CA ILE A 84 -8.69 -3.68 14.11
C ILE A 84 -8.27 -3.74 12.65
N SER A 85 -8.24 -2.60 11.95
CA SER A 85 -7.83 -2.53 10.56
C SER A 85 -6.36 -2.90 10.35
N THR A 86 -5.46 -2.47 11.25
CA THR A 86 -4.05 -2.90 11.20
C THR A 86 -3.92 -4.40 11.43
N ILE A 87 -4.66 -5.02 12.36
CA ILE A 87 -4.63 -6.48 12.54
C ILE A 87 -5.10 -7.20 11.28
N ILE A 88 -6.22 -6.76 10.69
CA ILE A 88 -6.72 -7.32 9.43
C ILE A 88 -5.68 -7.17 8.32
N SER A 89 -5.07 -5.98 8.19
CA SER A 89 -4.00 -5.75 7.23
C SER A 89 -2.79 -6.66 7.49
N VAL A 90 -2.35 -6.85 8.74
CA VAL A 90 -1.24 -7.77 9.08
C VAL A 90 -1.55 -9.19 8.65
N VAL A 91 -2.74 -9.70 8.96
CA VAL A 91 -3.15 -11.06 8.57
C VAL A 91 -3.20 -11.20 7.05
N SER A 92 -3.75 -10.20 6.35
CA SER A 92 -3.82 -10.17 4.90
C SER A 92 -2.43 -10.20 4.25
N TRP A 93 -1.54 -9.28 4.66
CA TRP A 93 -0.18 -9.18 4.12
C TRP A 93 0.71 -10.36 4.51
N PHE A 94 0.47 -10.95 5.68
CA PHE A 94 1.15 -12.18 6.07
C PHE A 94 0.82 -13.34 5.14
N GLY A 95 -0.39 -13.40 4.57
CA GLY A 95 -0.74 -14.35 3.52
C GLY A 95 0.20 -14.29 2.31
N GLU A 96 0.59 -13.08 1.87
CA GLU A 96 1.55 -12.90 0.79
C GLU A 96 2.97 -13.30 1.19
N CYS A 97 3.35 -13.07 2.46
CA CYS A 97 4.62 -13.54 3.03
C CYS A 97 4.70 -15.07 3.03
N VAL A 98 3.60 -15.75 3.37
CA VAL A 98 3.48 -17.21 3.33
C VAL A 98 3.52 -17.72 1.88
N ALA A 99 2.92 -17.00 0.94
CA ALA A 99 3.04 -17.34 -0.48
C ALA A 99 4.51 -17.26 -0.94
N MET A 100 5.25 -16.20 -0.57
CA MET A 100 6.69 -16.09 -0.84
C MET A 100 7.48 -17.26 -0.23
N PHE A 101 7.16 -17.66 1.00
CA PHE A 101 7.75 -18.86 1.63
C PHE A 101 7.52 -20.10 0.76
N TYR A 102 6.31 -20.35 0.28
CA TYR A 102 6.03 -21.51 -0.58
C TYR A 102 6.71 -21.44 -1.94
N VAL A 103 6.87 -20.24 -2.53
CA VAL A 103 7.65 -20.06 -3.75
C VAL A 103 9.11 -20.47 -3.53
N LEU A 104 9.72 -20.03 -2.43
CA LEU A 104 11.10 -20.40 -2.09
C LEU A 104 11.24 -21.90 -1.80
N ARG A 105 10.23 -22.52 -1.17
CA ARG A 105 10.16 -23.98 -0.97
C ARG A 105 10.10 -24.72 -2.32
N GLY A 106 9.31 -24.23 -3.26
CA GLY A 106 9.21 -24.80 -4.61
C GLY A 106 10.51 -24.71 -5.41
N LEU A 107 11.35 -23.72 -5.10
CA LEU A 107 12.69 -23.54 -5.67
C LEU A 107 13.78 -24.36 -4.94
N GLY A 108 13.40 -25.25 -4.02
CA GLY A 108 14.32 -26.17 -3.36
C GLY A 108 14.93 -25.65 -2.06
N VAL A 109 14.51 -24.50 -1.54
CA VAL A 109 14.98 -24.02 -0.23
C VAL A 109 14.31 -24.84 0.88
N PRO A 110 15.05 -25.39 1.86
CA PRO A 110 14.48 -26.24 2.89
C PRO A 110 13.54 -25.49 3.84
N ALA A 111 12.53 -26.21 4.34
CA ALA A 111 11.59 -25.70 5.33
C ALA A 111 12.31 -25.29 6.61
N SER A 112 12.13 -24.05 7.04
CA SER A 112 12.51 -23.66 8.39
C SER A 112 11.70 -22.44 8.84
N PHE A 113 11.63 -22.26 10.16
CA PHE A 113 11.09 -21.03 10.73
C PHE A 113 11.89 -19.80 10.27
N LEU A 114 13.21 -19.96 10.13
CA LEU A 114 14.10 -18.93 9.58
C LEU A 114 13.69 -18.53 8.16
N LEU A 115 13.36 -19.49 7.29
CA LEU A 115 12.91 -19.22 5.93
C LEU A 115 11.61 -18.41 5.93
N LEU A 116 10.66 -18.72 6.81
CA LEU A 116 9.43 -17.93 6.94
C LEU A 116 9.72 -16.51 7.41
N GLN A 117 10.61 -16.35 8.38
CA GLN A 117 11.05 -15.05 8.86
C GLN A 117 11.74 -14.23 7.76
N GLN A 118 12.63 -14.86 6.98
CA GLN A 118 13.30 -14.25 5.84
C GLN A 118 12.31 -13.86 4.74
N ALA A 119 11.39 -14.74 4.36
CA ALA A 119 10.36 -14.45 3.35
C ALA A 119 9.47 -13.27 3.78
N THR A 120 9.03 -13.27 5.05
CA THR A 120 8.22 -12.18 5.62
C THR A 120 8.98 -10.85 5.59
N PHE A 121 10.23 -10.87 6.04
CA PHE A 121 11.08 -9.68 6.07
C PHE A 121 11.35 -9.13 4.67
N VAL A 122 11.78 -9.98 3.73
CA VAL A 122 12.08 -9.59 2.35
C VAL A 122 10.85 -8.98 1.70
N PHE A 123 9.70 -9.65 1.80
CA PHE A 123 8.46 -9.19 1.17
C PHE A 123 7.99 -7.84 1.73
N ALA A 124 7.97 -7.70 3.05
CA ALA A 124 7.53 -6.47 3.71
C ALA A 124 8.51 -5.30 3.46
N ALA A 125 9.82 -5.55 3.57
CA ALA A 125 10.84 -4.54 3.34
C ALA A 125 10.86 -4.06 1.89
N SER A 126 10.82 -4.97 0.92
CA SER A 126 10.84 -4.62 -0.50
C SER A 126 9.60 -3.84 -0.92
N THR A 127 8.43 -4.21 -0.38
CA THR A 127 7.19 -3.46 -0.60
C THR A 127 7.29 -2.05 -0.01
N LEU A 128 7.83 -1.89 1.20
CA LEU A 128 8.05 -0.56 1.78
C LEU A 128 9.04 0.27 0.96
N PHE A 129 10.11 -0.34 0.44
CA PHE A 129 11.08 0.37 -0.41
C PHE A 129 10.44 0.80 -1.72
N GLY A 130 9.63 -0.08 -2.33
CA GLY A 130 8.78 0.24 -3.47
C GLY A 130 7.86 1.42 -3.21
N LEU A 131 7.18 1.45 -2.06
CA LEU A 131 6.29 2.54 -1.68
C LEU A 131 7.02 3.88 -1.52
N VAL A 132 8.18 3.88 -0.86
CA VAL A 132 8.97 5.10 -0.60
C VAL A 132 9.60 5.66 -1.88
N SER A 133 9.80 4.82 -2.90
CA SER A 133 10.30 5.29 -4.21
C SER A 133 9.29 6.09 -5.03
N PHE A 134 8.01 6.11 -4.64
CA PHE A 134 6.92 6.74 -5.37
C PHE A 134 6.74 6.25 -6.82
N LEU A 135 7.35 5.12 -7.18
CA LEU A 135 7.15 4.50 -8.48
C LEU A 135 5.78 3.80 -8.53
N PRO A 136 5.07 3.85 -9.67
CA PRO A 136 3.79 3.18 -9.81
C PRO A 136 3.95 1.66 -9.56
N GLY A 137 3.24 1.14 -8.56
CA GLY A 137 3.35 -0.26 -8.14
C GLY A 137 4.70 -0.68 -7.54
N GLY A 138 5.59 0.29 -7.24
CA GLY A 138 6.94 0.03 -6.73
C GLY A 138 7.83 -0.75 -7.69
N LEU A 139 7.51 -0.74 -8.98
CA LEU A 139 8.20 -1.51 -10.02
C LEU A 139 9.68 -1.11 -10.11
N GLY A 140 10.55 -2.10 -10.32
CA GLY A 140 12.01 -1.95 -10.34
C GLY A 140 12.61 -1.97 -8.94
N VAL A 141 12.14 -1.12 -8.03
CA VAL A 141 12.69 -1.02 -6.67
C VAL A 141 12.29 -2.21 -5.80
N SER A 142 11.02 -2.63 -5.85
CA SER A 142 10.54 -3.78 -5.06
C SER A 142 11.18 -5.07 -5.56
N GLU A 143 11.31 -5.24 -6.88
CA GLU A 143 11.93 -6.41 -7.47
C GLU A 143 13.43 -6.46 -7.17
N GLY A 144 14.14 -5.35 -7.41
CA GLY A 144 15.57 -5.27 -7.17
C GLY A 144 15.93 -5.49 -5.69
N SER A 145 15.19 -4.86 -4.78
CA SER A 145 15.41 -5.06 -3.34
C SER A 145 15.05 -6.48 -2.88
N SER A 146 13.95 -7.07 -3.37
CA SER A 146 13.60 -8.45 -3.04
C SER A 146 14.70 -9.43 -3.46
N THR A 147 15.11 -9.36 -4.73
CA THR A 147 16.15 -10.24 -5.29
C THR A 147 17.47 -10.07 -4.53
N LEU A 148 17.92 -8.84 -4.31
CA LEU A 148 19.15 -8.56 -3.57
C LEU A 148 19.07 -9.11 -2.14
N MET A 149 17.96 -8.91 -1.44
CA MET A 149 17.82 -9.39 -0.06
C MET A 149 17.73 -10.92 0.00
N LEU A 150 17.07 -11.57 -0.96
CA LEU A 150 17.03 -13.03 -1.06
C LEU A 150 18.43 -13.61 -1.27
N GLU A 151 19.23 -13.06 -2.20
CA GLU A 151 20.63 -13.48 -2.42
C GLU A 151 21.51 -13.31 -1.18
N ARG A 152 21.24 -12.28 -0.37
CA ARG A 152 22.05 -11.97 0.81
C ARG A 152 21.65 -12.75 2.05
N LEU A 153 20.37 -13.12 2.16
CA LEU A 153 19.82 -13.77 3.35
C LEU A 153 19.71 -15.28 3.18
N ILE A 154 19.56 -15.76 1.95
CA ILE A 154 19.39 -17.18 1.62
C ILE A 154 20.56 -17.56 0.71
N PRO A 155 21.17 -18.76 0.87
CA PRO A 155 22.20 -19.26 -0.03
C PRO A 155 21.61 -19.63 -1.40
N LEU A 156 21.10 -18.62 -2.11
CA LEU A 156 20.36 -18.73 -3.35
C LEU A 156 21.13 -17.98 -4.44
N ALA A 157 21.30 -18.60 -5.60
CA ALA A 157 21.86 -17.90 -6.76
C ALA A 157 20.91 -16.80 -7.25
N ALA A 158 21.44 -15.83 -8.00
CA ALA A 158 20.67 -14.70 -8.52
C ALA A 158 19.48 -15.12 -9.40
N GLY A 159 19.64 -16.20 -10.18
CA GLY A 159 18.57 -16.75 -11.03
C GLY A 159 17.32 -17.17 -10.25
N PRO A 160 17.44 -18.11 -9.28
CA PRO A 160 16.30 -18.49 -8.45
C PRO A 160 15.77 -17.35 -7.57
N ALA A 161 16.60 -16.42 -7.09
CA ALA A 161 16.15 -15.24 -6.34
C ALA A 161 15.23 -14.34 -7.19
N THR A 162 15.67 -14.06 -8.42
CA THR A 162 14.89 -13.30 -9.40
C THR A 162 13.60 -14.04 -9.77
N THR A 163 13.69 -15.36 -9.93
CA THR A 163 12.53 -16.21 -10.23
C THR A 163 11.49 -16.13 -9.11
N ALA A 164 11.92 -16.25 -7.86
CA ALA A 164 11.03 -16.13 -6.70
C ALA A 164 10.31 -14.78 -6.67
N THR A 165 11.07 -13.70 -6.86
CA THR A 165 10.56 -12.32 -6.91
C THR A 165 9.54 -12.13 -8.03
N ILE A 166 9.81 -12.63 -9.24
CA ILE A 166 8.89 -12.49 -10.38
C ILE A 166 7.61 -13.29 -10.13
N ILE A 167 7.72 -14.54 -9.65
CA ILE A 167 6.56 -15.38 -9.37
C ILE A 167 5.66 -14.71 -8.34
N ILE A 168 6.21 -14.25 -7.20
CA ILE A 168 5.38 -13.64 -6.17
C ILE A 168 4.70 -12.35 -6.68
N ARG A 169 5.43 -11.51 -7.42
CA ARG A 169 4.88 -10.25 -7.97
C ARG A 169 3.80 -10.51 -9.00
N PHE A 170 3.95 -11.55 -9.81
CA PHE A 170 2.92 -12.00 -10.73
C PHE A 170 1.65 -12.46 -9.98
N CYS A 171 1.82 -13.27 -8.95
CA CYS A 171 0.72 -13.82 -8.16
C CYS A 171 0.00 -12.79 -7.29
N THR A 172 0.65 -11.70 -6.85
CA THR A 172 0.02 -10.71 -5.95
C THR A 172 -0.45 -9.46 -6.70
N LEU A 173 0.41 -8.87 -7.53
CA LEU A 173 0.10 -7.61 -8.23
C LEU A 173 -0.73 -7.88 -9.48
N TRP A 174 -0.24 -8.73 -10.39
CA TRP A 174 -0.87 -8.94 -11.68
C TRP A 174 -2.17 -9.73 -11.59
N PHE A 175 -2.26 -10.67 -10.65
CA PHE A 175 -3.54 -11.31 -10.31
C PHE A 175 -4.57 -10.28 -9.84
N GLY A 176 -4.19 -9.35 -8.95
CA GLY A 176 -5.08 -8.28 -8.49
C GLY A 176 -5.55 -7.35 -9.62
N VAL A 177 -4.63 -7.00 -10.54
CA VAL A 177 -4.97 -6.20 -11.74
C VAL A 177 -5.94 -6.95 -12.65
N ALA A 178 -5.70 -8.23 -12.92
CA ALA A 178 -6.57 -9.05 -13.75
C ALA A 178 -7.98 -9.19 -13.12
N LEU A 179 -8.04 -9.46 -11.81
CA LEU A 179 -9.31 -9.55 -11.08
C LEU A 179 -10.07 -8.22 -11.12
N GLY A 180 -9.37 -7.09 -10.91
CA GLY A 180 -9.95 -5.76 -11.01
C GLY A 180 -10.47 -5.44 -12.42
N ALA A 181 -9.74 -5.82 -13.46
CA ALA A 181 -10.15 -5.65 -14.85
C ALA A 181 -11.38 -6.49 -15.21
N VAL A 182 -11.42 -7.76 -14.77
CA VAL A 182 -12.59 -8.63 -14.94
C VAL A 182 -13.80 -8.06 -14.20
N ALA A 183 -13.63 -7.62 -12.95
CA ALA A 183 -14.70 -7.00 -12.18
C ALA A 183 -15.24 -5.73 -12.86
N LEU A 184 -14.36 -4.86 -13.36
CA LEU A 184 -14.75 -3.66 -14.09
C LEU A 184 -15.49 -3.99 -15.38
N TRP A 185 -15.02 -5.00 -16.13
CA TRP A 185 -15.67 -5.45 -17.37
C TRP A 185 -17.06 -6.04 -17.13
N LEU A 186 -17.23 -6.82 -16.05
CA LEU A 186 -18.54 -7.34 -15.66
C LEU A 186 -19.47 -6.19 -15.23
N PHE A 187 -18.96 -5.23 -14.46
CA PHE A 187 -19.74 -4.10 -13.98
C PHE A 187 -20.15 -3.15 -15.11
N SER A 188 -19.23 -2.86 -16.04
CA SER A 188 -19.51 -2.02 -17.21
C SER A 188 -20.53 -2.67 -18.16
N ARG A 189 -20.53 -3.99 -18.27
CA ARG A 189 -21.57 -4.72 -19.02
C ARG A 189 -22.94 -4.67 -18.35
N ARG A 190 -23.00 -4.67 -17.02
CA ARG A 190 -24.26 -4.70 -16.27
C ARG A 190 -24.91 -3.33 -16.09
N TYR A 191 -24.12 -2.26 -16.02
CA TYR A 191 -24.59 -0.90 -15.71
C TYR A 191 -24.20 0.14 -16.77
N GLY A 192 -23.49 -0.24 -17.84
CA GLY A 192 -23.06 0.67 -18.91
C GLY A 192 -24.19 1.17 -19.82
N GLU A 193 -25.36 0.52 -19.81
CA GLU A 193 -26.51 0.89 -20.65
C GLU A 193 -27.42 1.97 -20.04
N GLU A 194 -27.27 2.33 -18.76
CA GLU A 194 -28.10 3.37 -18.10
C GLU A 194 -27.63 4.82 -18.33
N ARG A 195 -26.61 5.05 -19.18
CA ARG A 195 -26.32 6.41 -19.67
C ARG A 195 -27.31 6.79 -20.77
N GLN A 196 -28.53 7.15 -20.37
CA GLN A 196 -29.51 7.82 -21.23
C GLN A 196 -28.92 9.11 -21.84
N PRO A 197 -29.15 9.37 -23.14
CA PRO A 197 -28.72 10.60 -23.82
C PRO A 197 -29.59 11.79 -23.38
N LEU A 198 -29.00 12.78 -22.72
CA LEU A 198 -29.70 14.00 -22.29
C LEU A 198 -29.75 15.13 -23.34
N GLU A 199 -29.36 14.92 -24.60
CA GLU A 199 -29.26 16.02 -25.57
C GLU A 199 -29.75 15.70 -27.00
N ALA A 200 -30.95 15.13 -27.13
CA ALA A 200 -31.62 15.07 -28.44
C ALA A 200 -33.09 15.46 -28.30
N GLY A 201 -33.36 16.75 -28.07
CA GLY A 201 -34.74 17.23 -27.95
C GLY A 201 -34.95 18.72 -27.72
N ALA A 202 -33.97 19.59 -27.98
CA ALA A 202 -34.21 21.03 -28.05
C ALA A 202 -34.21 21.47 -29.52
N GLY A 203 -35.15 20.90 -30.29
CA GLY A 203 -35.55 21.45 -31.57
C GLY A 203 -36.70 22.42 -31.37
N GLU A 204 -36.45 23.72 -31.49
CA GLU A 204 -37.39 24.65 -32.13
C GLU A 204 -36.67 25.94 -32.55
N PRO A 205 -36.73 26.34 -33.83
CA PRO A 205 -36.24 27.63 -34.28
C PRO A 205 -37.39 28.65 -34.22
N LEU A 206 -37.33 29.62 -33.30
CA LEU A 206 -38.24 30.77 -33.35
C LEU A 206 -37.65 31.87 -34.23
N ALA A 207 -38.06 31.83 -35.50
CA ALA A 207 -38.16 33.00 -36.33
C ALA A 207 -39.23 33.95 -35.78
N ARG A 208 -38.85 35.20 -35.49
CA ARG A 208 -39.61 36.43 -35.76
C ARG A 208 -38.75 37.65 -35.48
#